data_AF-A0A7J9VCU7-F1
#
_entry.id   AF-A0A7J9VCU7-F1
#
_cell.length_a   1.000
_cell.length_b   1.000
_cell.length_c   1.000
_cell.angle_alpha   90.00
_cell.angle_beta   90.00
_cell.angle_gamma   90.00
#
_symmetry.space_group_name_H-M   'P 1'
#
loop_
_entity.id
_entity.type
_entity.pdbx_description
1 polymer ?
#
loop_
_entity_poly.entity_id
_entity_poly.type
_entity_poly.pdbx_seq_one_letter_code
_entity_poly.pdbx_strand_id
1 'polypeptide(L)'
;MTVFTQNELTYLSERRLGRIATTGPDGTPHVTPVGWRVDADEDVIEVGGINLPGTKKFRDVARTGRAAIVVDDLASVDPWRPRGIEIRGRAEAIAEPTAVIRVTAERIVSWGLDGTGHRNARSVEHTAV
;
A
#
# COMPACT_ATOMS: atom_id res chain seq x y z
N MET A 1 16.59 -9.61 1.27
CA MET A 1 16.22 -8.82 2.47
C MET A 1 15.12 -7.90 2.01
N THR A 2 14.01 -7.84 2.75
CA THR A 2 12.88 -6.96 2.42
C THR A 2 13.26 -5.48 2.46
N VAL A 3 12.59 -4.68 1.65
CA VAL A 3 12.77 -3.22 1.58
C VAL A 3 12.12 -2.49 2.75
N PHE A 4 11.24 -3.16 3.50
CA PHE A 4 10.56 -2.61 4.68
C PHE A 4 11.45 -2.64 5.93
N THR A 5 11.36 -1.62 6.78
CA THR A 5 12.04 -1.67 8.09
C THR A 5 11.30 -2.61 9.04
N GLN A 6 11.98 -3.07 10.10
CA GLN A 6 11.34 -3.90 11.11
C GLN A 6 10.13 -3.21 11.78
N ASN A 7 10.22 -1.89 12.04
CA ASN A 7 9.12 -1.14 12.63
C ASN A 7 7.92 -1.00 11.69
N GLU A 8 8.18 -0.84 10.38
CA GLU A 8 7.13 -0.83 9.36
C GLU A 8 6.45 -2.19 9.23
N LEU A 9 7.20 -3.29 9.20
CA LEU A 9 6.64 -4.64 9.16
C LEU A 9 5.81 -4.95 10.41
N THR A 10 6.31 -4.62 11.60
CA THR A 10 5.57 -4.76 12.86
C THR A 10 4.27 -3.98 12.78
N TYR A 11 4.31 -2.70 12.40
CA TYR A 11 3.12 -1.86 12.24
C TYR A 11 2.11 -2.45 11.25
N LEU A 12 2.57 -2.89 10.08
CA LEU A 12 1.73 -3.46 9.04
C LEU A 12 1.09 -4.80 9.50
N SER A 13 1.81 -5.62 10.26
CA SER A 13 1.32 -6.92 10.73
C SER A 13 0.09 -6.84 11.64
N GLU A 14 -0.10 -5.71 12.32
CA GLU A 14 -1.18 -5.49 13.28
C GLU A 14 -2.42 -4.83 12.65
N ARG A 15 -2.41 -4.52 11.35
CA ARG A 15 -3.50 -3.80 10.68
C ARG A 15 -4.14 -4.67 9.60
N ARG A 16 -5.39 -4.37 9.29
CA ARG A 16 -6.22 -5.14 8.32
C ARG A 16 -6.96 -4.26 7.33
N LEU A 17 -6.92 -2.93 7.52
CA LEU A 17 -7.61 -1.97 6.69
C LEU A 17 -6.62 -0.90 6.24
N GLY A 18 -6.70 -0.51 4.98
CA GLY A 18 -5.92 0.57 4.38
C GLY A 18 -6.77 1.29 3.34
N ARG A 19 -6.20 2.29 2.67
CA ARG A 19 -6.85 3.04 1.60
C ARG A 19 -5.98 2.99 0.37
N ILE A 20 -6.52 2.46 -0.72
CA ILE A 20 -5.82 2.41 -2.01
C ILE A 20 -6.28 3.58 -2.88
N ALA A 21 -5.31 4.26 -3.50
CA ALA A 21 -5.50 5.24 -4.53
C ALA A 21 -5.12 4.67 -5.90
N THR A 22 -5.97 4.92 -6.88
CA THR A 22 -5.86 4.49 -8.29
C THR A 22 -6.36 5.61 -9.19
N THR A 23 -6.10 5.54 -10.50
CA THR A 23 -6.43 6.64 -11.42
C THR A 23 -7.33 6.18 -12.57
N GLY A 24 -8.41 6.93 -12.81
CA GLY A 24 -9.34 6.78 -13.91
C GLY A 24 -8.71 7.01 -15.30
N PRO A 25 -9.42 6.68 -16.39
CA PRO A 25 -8.90 6.82 -17.76
C PRO A 25 -8.71 8.29 -18.16
N ASP A 26 -9.47 9.17 -17.52
CA ASP A 26 -9.47 10.63 -17.64
C ASP A 26 -8.53 11.31 -16.65
N GLY A 27 -7.75 10.54 -15.88
CA GLY A 27 -6.91 11.08 -14.81
C GLY A 27 -7.65 11.32 -13.49
N THR A 28 -8.96 11.06 -13.39
CA THR A 28 -9.72 11.26 -12.15
C THR A 28 -9.21 10.35 -11.03
N PRO A 29 -8.78 10.89 -9.87
CA PRO A 29 -8.35 10.09 -8.74
C PRO A 29 -9.51 9.26 -8.16
N HIS A 30 -9.20 8.05 -7.72
CA HIS A 30 -10.12 7.17 -7.03
C HIS A 30 -9.47 6.60 -5.78
N VAL A 31 -10.12 6.79 -4.64
CA VAL A 31 -9.65 6.29 -3.33
C VAL A 31 -10.75 5.49 -2.65
N THR A 32 -10.39 4.35 -2.08
CA THR A 32 -11.36 3.45 -1.44
C THR A 32 -10.70 2.62 -0.34
N PRO A 33 -11.41 2.28 0.76
CA PRO A 33 -10.89 1.36 1.76
C PRO A 33 -10.70 -0.05 1.19
N VAL A 34 -9.66 -0.75 1.65
CA VAL A 34 -9.34 -2.12 1.23
C VAL A 34 -8.80 -2.97 2.37
N GLY A 35 -9.09 -4.27 2.31
CA GLY A 35 -8.32 -5.28 3.03
C GLY A 35 -7.04 -5.61 2.26
N TRP A 36 -5.96 -5.88 2.99
CA TRP A 36 -4.65 -6.08 2.40
C TRP A 36 -3.76 -6.97 3.28
N ARG A 37 -2.65 -7.43 2.72
CA ARG A 37 -1.54 -8.10 3.42
C ARG A 37 -0.19 -7.71 2.82
N VAL A 38 0.88 -7.80 3.60
CA VAL A 38 2.25 -7.67 3.11
C VAL A 38 2.77 -9.03 2.69
N ASP A 39 3.42 -9.08 1.54
CA ASP A 39 4.33 -10.13 1.12
C ASP A 39 5.75 -9.52 1.16
N ALA A 40 6.47 -9.76 2.25
CA ALA A 40 7.77 -9.13 2.50
C ALA A 40 8.91 -9.78 1.72
N ASP A 41 8.72 -11.02 1.26
CA ASP A 41 9.73 -11.71 0.45
C ASP A 41 9.77 -11.14 -0.97
N GLU A 42 8.61 -10.69 -1.46
CA GLU A 42 8.44 -10.08 -2.79
C GLU A 42 8.33 -8.54 -2.73
N ASP A 43 8.43 -7.92 -1.56
CA ASP A 43 8.27 -6.48 -1.34
C ASP A 43 6.97 -5.89 -1.91
N VAL A 44 5.89 -6.66 -1.79
CA VAL A 44 4.58 -6.37 -2.38
C VAL A 44 3.52 -6.18 -1.30
N ILE A 45 2.62 -5.23 -1.54
CA ILE A 45 1.34 -5.16 -0.85
C ILE A 45 0.28 -5.84 -1.71
N GLU A 46 -0.37 -6.85 -1.15
CA GLU A 46 -1.48 -7.52 -1.79
C GLU A 46 -2.81 -6.98 -1.29
N VAL A 47 -3.61 -6.48 -2.21
CA VAL A 47 -4.96 -5.99 -1.95
C VAL A 47 -5.96 -7.01 -2.46
N GLY A 48 -6.77 -7.53 -1.53
CA GLY A 48 -7.85 -8.47 -1.81
C GLY A 48 -9.23 -7.85 -1.68
N GLY A 49 -10.27 -8.66 -1.86
CA GLY A 49 -11.65 -8.27 -1.57
C GLY A 49 -12.69 -9.06 -2.33
N ILE A 50 -13.96 -8.83 -1.99
CA ILE A 50 -15.11 -9.47 -2.65
C ILE A 50 -15.26 -8.91 -4.06
N ASN A 51 -15.41 -9.81 -5.04
CA ASN A 51 -15.58 -9.47 -6.45
C ASN A 51 -14.53 -8.47 -6.95
N LEU A 52 -13.27 -8.66 -6.56
CA LEU A 52 -12.19 -7.71 -6.85
C LEU A 52 -12.08 -7.36 -8.36
N PRO A 53 -12.17 -8.31 -9.31
CA PRO A 53 -12.11 -8.00 -10.75
C PRO A 53 -13.22 -7.06 -11.22
N GLY A 54 -14.39 -7.11 -10.57
CA GLY A 54 -15.52 -6.21 -10.84
C GLY A 54 -15.35 -4.79 -10.30
N THR A 55 -14.29 -4.49 -9.54
CA THR A 55 -14.11 -3.18 -8.89
C THR A 55 -13.42 -2.14 -9.77
N LYS A 56 -13.70 -0.86 -9.50
CA LYS A 56 -13.05 0.27 -10.21
C LYS A 56 -11.53 0.28 -10.02
N LYS A 57 -11.04 0.06 -8.79
CA LYS A 57 -9.60 -0.01 -8.50
C LYS A 57 -8.88 -1.10 -9.30
N PHE A 58 -9.51 -2.25 -9.53
CA PHE A 58 -8.92 -3.33 -10.32
C PHE A 58 -8.80 -2.94 -11.80
N ARG A 59 -9.86 -2.38 -12.39
CA ARG A 59 -9.82 -1.86 -13.77
C ARG A 59 -8.82 -0.71 -13.93
N ASP A 60 -8.75 0.18 -12.94
CA ASP A 60 -7.81 1.31 -12.96
C ASP A 60 -6.36 0.81 -12.89
N VAL A 61 -6.06 -0.18 -12.04
CA VAL A 61 -4.73 -0.83 -12.00
C VAL A 61 -4.42 -1.56 -13.31
N ALA A 62 -5.34 -2.38 -13.82
CA ALA A 62 -5.15 -3.12 -15.06
C ALA A 62 -4.80 -2.20 -16.26
N ARG A 63 -5.34 -0.98 -16.26
CA ARG A 63 -5.05 0.02 -17.30
C ARG A 63 -3.75 0.78 -17.05
N THR A 64 -3.50 1.21 -15.82
CA THR A 64 -2.45 2.20 -15.51
C THR A 64 -1.16 1.58 -14.99
N GLY A 65 -1.21 0.34 -14.49
CA GLY A 65 -0.06 -0.32 -13.86
C GLY A 65 0.45 0.40 -12.62
N ARG A 66 -0.40 1.19 -11.93
CA ARG A 66 -0.02 2.07 -10.82
C ARG A 66 -1.06 2.06 -9.72
N ALA A 67 -0.58 2.06 -8.48
CA ALA A 67 -1.39 2.30 -7.30
C ALA A 67 -0.53 2.91 -6.18
N ALA A 68 -1.22 3.52 -5.21
CA ALA A 68 -0.65 3.85 -3.92
C ALA A 68 -1.57 3.32 -2.82
N ILE A 69 -1.02 2.87 -1.69
CA ILE A 69 -1.78 2.47 -0.51
C ILE A 69 -1.25 3.20 0.72
N VAL A 70 -2.16 3.65 1.57
CA VAL A 70 -1.85 4.14 2.91
C VAL A 70 -2.52 3.28 3.97
N VAL A 71 -1.76 3.04 5.04
CA VAL A 71 -2.22 2.41 6.29
C VAL A 71 -1.92 3.40 7.40
N ASP A 72 -2.95 3.82 8.12
CA ASP A 72 -2.86 4.87 9.14
C ASP A 72 -3.78 4.59 10.32
N ASP A 73 -3.39 5.09 11.48
CA ASP A 73 -4.18 5.14 12.70
C ASP A 73 -3.71 6.28 13.62
N LEU A 74 -4.38 6.43 14.76
CA LEU A 74 -3.98 7.33 15.83
C LEU A 74 -3.38 6.50 16.97
N ALA A 75 -2.10 6.72 17.26
CA ALA A 75 -1.47 6.15 18.46
C ALA A 75 -1.97 6.82 19.75
N SER A 76 -2.37 8.09 19.66
CA SER A 76 -3.10 8.82 20.70
C SER A 76 -3.85 10.01 20.10
N VAL A 77 -4.96 10.41 20.74
CA VAL A 77 -5.70 11.65 20.46
C VAL A 77 -5.31 12.81 21.38
N ASP A 78 -4.77 12.50 22.56
CA ASP A 78 -4.22 13.46 23.52
C ASP A 78 -3.00 12.84 24.24
N PRO A 79 -1.77 13.29 23.94
CA PRO A 79 -1.41 14.24 22.88
C PRO A 79 -1.68 13.67 21.48
N TRP A 80 -1.94 14.54 20.50
CA TRP A 80 -2.19 14.14 19.09
C TRP A 80 -0.98 13.42 18.47
N ARG A 81 -1.14 12.12 18.14
CA ARG A 81 -0.06 11.27 17.60
C ARG A 81 -0.54 10.39 16.44
N PRO A 82 -0.71 10.94 15.22
CA PRO A 82 -0.97 10.14 14.03
C PRO A 82 0.29 9.38 13.61
N ARG A 83 0.11 8.17 13.10
CA ARG A 83 1.18 7.37 12.51
C ARG A 83 0.66 6.61 11.28
N GLY A 84 1.58 6.17 10.45
CA GLY A 84 1.20 5.42 9.26
C GLY A 84 2.35 5.20 8.30
N ILE A 85 2.01 4.53 7.21
CA ILE A 85 2.89 4.24 6.10
C ILE A 85 2.12 4.35 4.78
N GLU A 86 2.74 5.02 3.82
CA GLU A 86 2.33 5.13 2.44
C GLU A 86 3.31 4.37 1.56
N ILE A 87 2.78 3.58 0.64
CA ILE A 87 3.53 2.79 -0.32
C ILE A 87 2.99 3.11 -1.71
N ARG A 88 3.86 3.51 -2.63
CA ARG A 88 3.53 3.79 -4.03
C ARG A 88 4.38 2.92 -4.93
N GLY A 89 3.83 2.51 -6.07
CA GLY A 89 4.65 1.87 -7.09
C GLY A 89 3.84 1.25 -8.22
N ARG A 90 4.45 0.26 -8.86
CA ARG A 90 3.78 -0.53 -9.91
C ARG A 90 2.72 -1.40 -9.27
N ALA A 91 1.63 -1.58 -10.00
CA ALA A 91 0.56 -2.43 -9.55
C ALA A 91 0.10 -3.35 -10.68
N GLU A 92 -0.16 -4.60 -10.32
CA GLU A 92 -0.68 -5.62 -11.21
C GLU A 92 -2.05 -6.08 -10.74
N ALA A 93 -3.00 -6.19 -11.67
CA ALA A 93 -4.33 -6.70 -11.42
C ALA A 93 -4.39 -8.15 -11.93
N ILE A 94 -4.32 -9.10 -10.99
CA ILE A 94 -4.30 -10.54 -11.28
C ILE A 94 -5.69 -11.09 -11.01
N ALA A 95 -6.32 -11.72 -12.01
CA ALA A 95 -7.69 -12.22 -11.89
C ALA A 95 -7.76 -13.67 -11.34
N GLU A 96 -6.77 -14.49 -11.65
CA GLU A 96 -6.76 -15.94 -11.38
C GLU A 96 -5.39 -16.37 -10.80
N PRO A 97 -5.32 -17.46 -10.00
CA PRO A 97 -6.42 -18.29 -9.52
C PRO A 97 -7.17 -17.66 -8.33
N THR A 98 -6.67 -16.56 -7.79
CA THR A 98 -7.35 -15.77 -6.76
C THR A 98 -7.11 -14.31 -7.06
N ALA A 99 -8.20 -13.57 -7.24
CA ALA A 99 -8.12 -12.18 -7.65
C ALA A 99 -7.39 -11.32 -6.60
N VAL A 100 -6.33 -10.65 -7.03
CA VAL A 100 -5.49 -9.79 -6.18
C VAL A 100 -4.96 -8.60 -6.98
N ILE A 101 -4.78 -7.47 -6.29
CA ILE A 101 -3.93 -6.38 -6.79
C ILE A 101 -2.61 -6.46 -6.05
N ARG A 102 -1.50 -6.69 -6.75
CA ARG A 102 -0.15 -6.67 -6.19
C ARG A 102 0.48 -5.31 -6.42
N VAL A 103 0.86 -4.59 -5.37
CA VAL A 103 1.56 -3.30 -5.44
C VAL A 103 3.01 -3.48 -5.03
N THR A 104 3.92 -3.47 -5.98
CA THR A 104 5.36 -3.52 -5.73
C THR A 104 5.84 -2.16 -5.22
N ALA A 105 6.51 -2.13 -4.06
CA ALA A 105 6.93 -0.90 -3.43
C ALA A 105 8.07 -0.22 -4.21
N GLU A 106 7.83 0.95 -4.80
CA GLU A 106 8.87 1.79 -5.44
C GLU A 106 9.17 3.05 -4.60
N ARG A 107 8.21 3.48 -3.76
CA ARG A 107 8.35 4.60 -2.84
C ARG A 107 7.67 4.26 -1.52
N ILE A 108 8.40 4.38 -0.42
CA ILE A 108 7.90 4.16 0.94
C ILE A 108 8.06 5.45 1.74
N VAL A 109 6.99 5.84 2.42
CA VAL A 109 6.98 6.99 3.34
C VAL A 109 6.26 6.57 4.61
N SER A 110 6.95 6.53 5.75
CA SER A 110 6.36 6.26 7.06
C SER A 110 6.56 7.42 8.02
N TRP A 111 5.64 7.56 8.98
CA TRP A 111 5.68 8.61 10.00
C TRP A 111 5.16 8.08 11.32
N GLY A 112 5.73 8.55 12.42
CA GLY A 112 5.29 8.19 13.77
C GLY A 112 5.51 6.72 14.14
N LEU A 113 6.27 5.95 13.36
CA LEU A 113 6.64 4.56 13.65
C LEU A 113 7.95 4.46 14.43
N ASP A 114 8.87 5.41 14.22
CA ASP A 114 10.18 5.49 14.89
C ASP A 114 10.20 6.56 16.01
N GLY A 115 9.00 6.93 16.52
CA GLY A 115 8.83 7.97 17.53
C GLY A 115 8.29 9.29 16.97
N THR A 116 7.87 10.19 17.88
CA THR A 116 7.24 11.47 17.54
C THR A 116 8.19 12.32 16.68
N GLY A 117 7.67 12.92 15.62
CA GLY A 117 8.43 13.81 14.72
C GLY A 117 9.34 13.09 13.71
N HIS A 118 9.46 11.76 13.77
CA HIS A 118 10.28 11.00 12.84
C HIS A 118 9.49 10.63 11.58
N ARG A 119 10.10 10.90 10.42
CA ARG A 119 9.59 10.53 9.10
C ARG A 119 10.68 9.80 8.33
N ASN A 120 10.39 8.59 7.87
CA ASN A 120 11.25 7.84 6.97
C ASN A 120 10.69 7.95 5.56
N ALA A 121 11.53 8.28 4.57
CA ALA A 121 11.10 8.39 3.19
C ALA A 121 12.20 7.91 2.27
N ARG A 122 11.97 6.80 1.55
CA ARG A 122 12.93 6.23 0.61
C ARG A 122 12.30 5.82 -0.71
N SER A 123 13.08 5.90 -1.78
CA SER A 123 12.81 5.21 -3.04
C SER A 123 13.40 3.81 -2.95
N VAL A 124 12.76 2.86 -3.62
CA VAL A 124 13.19 1.46 -3.69
C VAL A 124 13.60 1.18 -5.12
N GLU A 125 14.84 0.75 -5.32
CA GLU A 125 15.35 0.36 -6.62
C GLU A 125 15.10 -1.14 -6.82
N HIS A 126 14.28 -1.47 -7.82
CA HIS A 126 14.13 -2.84 -8.31
C HIS A 126 15.01 -2.98 -9.54
N THR A 127 16.09 -3.75 -9.44
CA THR A 127 16.90 -4.09 -10.62
C THR A 127 16.04 -4.91 -11.56
N ALA A 128 15.79 -4.41 -12.78
CA ALA A 128 15.13 -5.19 -13.80
C ALA A 128 15.97 -6.44 -14.08
N VAL A 129 15.37 -7.62 -13.90
CA VAL A 129 15.94 -8.92 -14.28
C VAL A 129 15.70 -9.16 -15.75
#